data_AF-I3Z7A2-F1
#
_entry.id   AF-I3Z7A2-F1
#
_cell.length_a   1.000
_cell.length_b   1.000
_cell.length_c   1.000
_cell.angle_alpha   90.00
_cell.angle_beta   90.00
_cell.angle_gamma   90.00
#
_symmetry.space_group_name_H-M   'P 1'
#
loop_
_entity.id
_entity.type
_entity.pdbx_description
1 polymer ?
#
loop_
_entity_poly.entity_id
_entity_poly.type
_entity_poly.pdbx_seq_one_letter_code
_entity_poly.pdbx_strand_id
1 'polypeptide(L)'
;MIRNTVKRQLFTLFLTLTIGVSLYAQNTNKSKPIVIEDQGSFTVGGTVIKESGTFDPIKHGAFNPADQVSEGQTLHGDHAYVFYQVPKKAKKLPLVFWHGYGQYSKTWETTPDGREGFQNIFLRKKYPVYLIDQPRRGRAARSTVPGVISAKPDDQLWFGIFRLGTSSEFYPNVQFPKDPKALDQFFRQITPDTGPIDFEVNTEAISALFDKIGDGILVTHSHSGGQGWLTALKNSNIKGIVSYEPGSNFLFPEGNVPDPISYVGGTLRALEVPQEDFLRLTKIPIIIYYGDFIPTEPVENPGQEQWRAALSMAKLWRDAVNQAGGDVTLIHLPEIGIKGNTHFPFSDLNNLEIAELMAEWLKEKRLD
;
A
#
# COMPACT_ATOMS: atom_id res chain seq x y z
N MET A 1 -46.94 85.04 -24.10
CA MET A 1 -47.41 85.13 -22.71
C MET A 1 -47.37 83.74 -22.08
N ILE A 2 -46.47 83.55 -21.10
CA ILE A 2 -46.70 82.84 -19.82
C ILE A 2 -46.84 81.28 -19.83
N ARG A 3 -45.76 80.65 -19.29
CA ARG A 3 -45.69 79.57 -18.26
C ARG A 3 -46.20 78.15 -18.57
N ASN A 4 -45.31 77.14 -18.48
CA ASN A 4 -45.14 76.17 -17.36
C ASN A 4 -45.98 74.88 -17.58
N THR A 5 -45.58 73.62 -17.35
CA THR A 5 -44.40 72.96 -16.76
C THR A 5 -44.57 71.43 -16.99
N VAL A 6 -43.46 70.66 -16.93
CA VAL A 6 -43.35 69.30 -16.32
C VAL A 6 -44.02 68.15 -17.11
N LYS A 7 -43.31 67.18 -17.72
CA LYS A 7 -42.50 66.04 -17.22
C LYS A 7 -42.18 65.24 -18.51
N ARG A 8 -41.04 64.62 -18.80
CA ARG A 8 -40.25 63.65 -18.02
C ARG A 8 -38.98 63.37 -18.85
N GLN A 9 -37.81 63.51 -18.25
CA GLN A 9 -36.51 63.14 -18.85
C GLN A 9 -36.20 61.65 -18.64
N LEU A 10 -35.21 61.20 -19.42
CA LEU A 10 -34.26 60.08 -19.20
C LEU A 10 -34.47 58.76 -19.96
N PHE A 11 -33.83 58.70 -21.14
CA PHE A 11 -32.71 57.79 -21.47
C PHE A 11 -32.39 56.71 -20.42
N THR A 12 -32.52 55.42 -20.77
CA THR A 12 -31.62 54.32 -20.32
C THR A 12 -31.82 53.11 -21.27
N LEU A 13 -30.94 52.97 -22.27
CA LEU A 13 -29.94 51.92 -22.42
C LEU A 13 -30.49 50.47 -22.49
N PHE A 14 -30.43 49.90 -23.69
CA PHE A 14 -30.54 48.47 -23.97
C PHE A 14 -29.51 47.69 -23.12
N LEU A 15 -29.98 46.86 -22.19
CA LEU A 15 -29.15 45.86 -21.51
C LEU A 15 -29.53 44.48 -22.06
N THR A 16 -28.92 44.10 -23.19
CA THR A 16 -28.85 42.69 -23.59
C THR A 16 -27.93 41.98 -22.61
N LEU A 17 -28.53 41.33 -21.61
CA LEU A 17 -27.85 40.45 -20.69
C LEU A 17 -27.43 39.19 -21.46
N THR A 18 -26.24 39.21 -22.07
CA THR A 18 -25.55 37.99 -22.49
C THR A 18 -25.22 37.20 -21.24
N ILE A 19 -26.05 36.22 -20.92
CA ILE A 19 -25.70 35.14 -20.01
C ILE A 19 -24.55 34.39 -20.68
N GLY A 20 -23.32 34.79 -20.34
CA GLY A 20 -22.13 33.99 -20.59
C GLY A 20 -22.26 32.74 -19.74
N VAL A 21 -22.88 31.70 -20.32
CA VAL A 21 -22.71 30.35 -19.82
C VAL A 21 -21.24 30.05 -20.03
N SER A 22 -20.44 30.23 -18.98
CA SER A 22 -19.13 29.61 -18.87
C SER A 22 -19.36 28.11 -18.93
N LEU A 23 -19.38 27.57 -20.15
CA LEU A 23 -19.10 26.18 -20.42
C LEU A 23 -17.70 25.94 -19.86
N TYR A 24 -17.64 25.50 -18.60
CA TYR A 24 -16.55 24.66 -18.17
C TYR A 24 -16.54 23.50 -19.15
N ALA A 25 -15.74 23.62 -20.19
CA ALA A 25 -15.30 22.49 -20.98
C ALA A 25 -14.57 21.58 -19.99
N GLN A 26 -15.32 20.66 -19.38
CA GLN A 26 -14.73 19.48 -18.77
C GLN A 26 -13.93 18.86 -19.90
N ASN A 27 -12.61 19.03 -19.84
CA ASN A 27 -11.68 18.39 -20.76
C ASN A 27 -11.70 16.90 -20.40
N THR A 28 -12.77 16.21 -20.78
CA THR A 28 -12.92 14.78 -20.61
C THR A 28 -12.07 14.12 -21.68
N ASN A 29 -10.75 14.17 -21.51
CA ASN A 29 -9.90 13.15 -22.11
C ASN A 29 -10.26 11.84 -21.39
N LYS A 30 -11.40 11.23 -21.77
CA LYS A 30 -11.84 9.97 -21.18
C LYS A 30 -10.77 8.94 -21.53
N SER A 31 -10.00 8.54 -20.52
CA SER A 31 -9.00 7.48 -20.66
C SER A 31 -9.61 6.29 -21.38
N LYS A 32 -8.89 5.72 -22.35
CA LYS A 32 -9.36 4.57 -23.13
C LYS A 32 -9.83 3.45 -22.19
N PRO A 33 -10.86 2.67 -22.53
CA PRO A 33 -11.28 1.54 -21.71
C PRO A 33 -10.11 0.56 -21.45
N ILE A 34 -10.08 -0.03 -20.26
CA ILE A 34 -9.19 -1.17 -19.96
C ILE A 34 -9.93 -2.43 -20.42
N VAL A 35 -9.36 -3.17 -21.36
CA VAL A 35 -9.90 -4.46 -21.80
C VAL A 35 -9.27 -5.56 -20.96
N ILE A 36 -10.09 -6.21 -20.14
CA ILE A 36 -9.72 -7.32 -19.28
C ILE A 36 -9.99 -8.63 -20.01
N GLU A 37 -8.99 -9.49 -20.08
CA GLU A 37 -9.08 -10.84 -20.64
C GLU A 37 -9.66 -11.80 -19.59
N ASP A 38 -9.22 -11.68 -18.34
CA ASP A 38 -9.68 -12.48 -17.21
C ASP A 38 -9.63 -11.68 -15.91
N GLN A 39 -10.58 -11.92 -15.01
CA GLN A 39 -10.57 -11.36 -13.66
C GLN A 39 -11.37 -12.23 -12.70
N GLY A 40 -10.94 -12.24 -11.45
CA GLY A 40 -11.61 -12.99 -10.41
C GLY A 40 -10.98 -12.78 -9.05
N SER A 41 -11.35 -13.65 -8.11
CA SER A 41 -10.72 -13.70 -6.80
C SER A 41 -10.63 -15.12 -6.28
N PHE A 42 -9.72 -15.34 -5.35
CA PHE A 42 -9.54 -16.61 -4.65
C PHE A 42 -8.87 -16.36 -3.29
N THR A 43 -8.98 -17.34 -2.39
CA THR A 43 -8.18 -17.40 -1.17
C THR A 43 -6.98 -18.33 -1.36
N VAL A 44 -5.88 -18.08 -0.67
CA VAL A 44 -4.65 -18.89 -0.78
C VAL A 44 -3.91 -18.97 0.55
N GLY A 45 -3.19 -20.08 0.76
CA GLY A 45 -2.59 -20.39 2.04
C GLY A 45 -3.63 -20.65 3.14
N GLY A 46 -3.26 -20.33 4.38
CA GLY A 46 -4.09 -20.53 5.55
C GLY A 46 -4.01 -21.94 6.13
N THR A 47 -4.71 -22.12 7.24
CA THR A 47 -4.74 -23.36 8.02
C THR A 47 -6.16 -23.80 8.32
N VAL A 48 -6.30 -25.06 8.72
CA VAL A 48 -7.56 -25.65 9.15
C VAL A 48 -7.36 -26.19 10.56
N ILE A 49 -8.03 -25.58 11.54
CA ILE A 49 -8.09 -26.13 12.89
C ILE A 49 -9.36 -26.99 13.04
N LYS A 50 -9.30 -28.00 13.90
CA LYS A 50 -10.43 -28.89 14.19
C LYS A 50 -10.63 -28.97 15.69
N GLU A 51 -11.87 -28.74 16.12
CA GLU A 51 -12.25 -28.96 17.51
C GLU A 51 -12.32 -30.46 17.80
N SER A 52 -11.90 -30.85 19.00
CA SER A 52 -11.98 -32.23 19.44
C SER A 52 -13.43 -32.76 19.43
N GLY A 53 -13.59 -34.09 19.37
CA GLY A 53 -14.91 -34.75 19.38
C GLY A 53 -15.50 -35.01 17.99
N THR A 54 -16.82 -35.23 17.93
CA THR A 54 -17.54 -35.63 16.71
C THR A 54 -18.71 -34.71 16.40
N PHE A 55 -18.79 -34.21 15.16
CA PHE A 55 -19.92 -33.42 14.70
C PHE A 55 -21.18 -34.28 14.62
N ASP A 56 -22.26 -33.82 15.27
CA ASP A 56 -23.59 -34.44 15.22
C ASP A 56 -24.63 -33.35 14.91
N PRO A 57 -25.17 -33.29 13.68
CA PRO A 57 -26.06 -32.20 13.27
C PRO A 57 -27.35 -32.12 14.10
N ILE A 58 -27.78 -33.22 14.74
CA ILE A 58 -28.98 -33.23 15.59
C ILE A 58 -28.66 -32.63 16.96
N LYS A 59 -27.53 -32.97 17.57
CA LYS A 59 -27.10 -32.40 18.86
C LYS A 59 -26.67 -30.94 18.76
N HIS A 60 -25.97 -30.57 17.68
CA HIS A 60 -25.49 -29.21 17.44
C HIS A 60 -26.64 -28.24 17.12
N GLY A 61 -27.79 -28.75 16.70
CA GLY A 61 -29.01 -27.99 16.50
C GLY A 61 -28.94 -26.97 15.36
N ALA A 62 -29.93 -26.07 15.32
CA ALA A 62 -29.95 -24.96 14.38
C ALA A 62 -28.95 -23.86 14.78
N PHE A 63 -28.62 -22.98 13.83
CA PHE A 63 -27.69 -21.88 14.02
C PHE A 63 -28.01 -21.03 15.27
N ASN A 64 -27.05 -20.92 16.19
CA ASN A 64 -27.09 -20.07 17.35
C ASN A 64 -25.94 -19.05 17.31
N PRO A 65 -26.21 -17.75 17.06
CA PRO A 65 -25.16 -16.74 16.97
C PRO A 65 -24.52 -16.37 18.32
N ALA A 66 -25.11 -16.78 19.45
CA ALA A 66 -24.59 -16.47 20.78
C ALA A 66 -23.65 -17.55 21.33
N ASP A 67 -23.99 -18.82 21.12
CA ASP A 67 -23.26 -19.96 21.69
C ASP A 67 -23.48 -21.22 20.85
N GLN A 68 -22.76 -21.32 19.73
CA GLN A 68 -22.79 -22.49 18.85
C GLN A 68 -21.73 -23.52 19.30
N VAL A 69 -22.15 -24.75 19.55
CA VAL A 69 -21.23 -25.86 19.88
C VAL A 69 -20.28 -26.14 18.71
N SER A 70 -18.98 -26.16 18.96
CA SER A 70 -17.93 -26.36 17.94
C SER A 70 -17.44 -27.81 17.81
N GLU A 71 -17.85 -28.73 18.71
CA GLU A 71 -17.34 -30.10 18.78
C GLU A 71 -17.25 -30.80 17.41
N GLY A 72 -16.07 -31.35 17.10
CA GLY A 72 -15.81 -32.08 15.85
C GLY A 72 -15.83 -31.25 14.57
N GLN A 73 -16.11 -29.94 14.63
CA GLN A 73 -16.14 -29.03 13.49
C GLN A 73 -14.74 -28.51 13.13
N THR A 74 -14.61 -28.00 11.91
CA THR A 74 -13.37 -27.40 11.39
C THR A 74 -13.52 -25.90 11.16
N LEU A 75 -12.46 -25.14 11.41
CA LEU A 75 -12.34 -23.73 11.06
C LEU A 75 -11.18 -23.55 10.06
N HIS A 76 -11.53 -23.18 8.84
CA HIS A 76 -10.59 -22.71 7.82
C HIS A 76 -10.34 -21.22 8.04
N GLY A 77 -9.09 -20.80 8.18
CA GLY A 77 -8.72 -19.41 8.44
C GLY A 77 -7.27 -19.11 8.09
N ASP A 78 -6.81 -17.90 8.41
CA ASP A 78 -5.43 -17.43 8.20
C ASP A 78 -4.95 -17.46 6.74
N HIS A 79 -5.88 -17.51 5.77
CA HIS A 79 -5.58 -17.40 4.35
C HIS A 79 -5.40 -15.93 3.95
N ALA A 80 -4.67 -15.68 2.87
CA ALA A 80 -4.77 -14.41 2.15
C ALA A 80 -5.99 -14.42 1.22
N TYR A 81 -6.58 -13.25 0.98
CA TYR A 81 -7.55 -13.03 -0.10
C TYR A 81 -6.83 -12.34 -1.25
N VAL A 82 -7.14 -12.74 -2.49
CA VAL A 82 -6.51 -12.22 -3.69
C VAL A 82 -7.58 -11.86 -4.71
N PHE A 83 -7.56 -10.62 -5.19
CA PHE A 83 -8.30 -10.20 -6.37
C PHE A 83 -7.32 -9.97 -7.52
N TYR A 84 -7.62 -10.49 -8.71
CA TYR A 84 -6.73 -10.38 -9.85
C TYR A 84 -7.45 -9.89 -11.11
N GLN A 85 -6.67 -9.22 -11.95
CA GLN A 85 -7.09 -8.80 -13.28
C GLN A 85 -5.95 -9.00 -14.27
N VAL A 86 -6.26 -9.63 -15.41
CA VAL A 86 -5.33 -9.87 -16.52
C VAL A 86 -5.77 -9.02 -17.71
N PRO A 87 -4.97 -8.02 -18.13
CA PRO A 87 -5.34 -7.20 -19.28
C PRO A 87 -5.09 -7.95 -20.60
N LYS A 88 -5.84 -7.61 -21.65
CA LYS A 88 -5.54 -8.12 -22.99
C LYS A 88 -4.12 -7.74 -23.42
N LYS A 89 -3.40 -8.71 -24.00
CA LYS A 89 -1.95 -8.65 -24.33
C LYS A 89 -1.10 -8.40 -23.10
N ALA A 90 -1.31 -9.20 -22.06
CA ALA A 90 -0.58 -9.09 -20.81
C ALA A 90 0.92 -9.35 -20.99
N LYS A 91 1.72 -8.64 -20.20
CA LYS A 91 3.12 -8.93 -19.92
C LYS A 91 3.21 -10.27 -19.16
N LYS A 92 4.39 -10.90 -19.21
CA LYS A 92 4.57 -12.26 -18.68
C LYS A 92 4.51 -12.33 -17.16
N LEU A 93 5.19 -11.39 -16.49
CA LEU A 93 5.27 -11.38 -15.04
C LEU A 93 4.12 -10.54 -14.44
N PRO A 94 3.29 -11.11 -13.56
CA PRO A 94 2.30 -10.36 -12.80
C PRO A 94 2.96 -9.48 -11.74
N LEU A 95 2.26 -8.41 -11.36
CA LEU A 95 2.57 -7.60 -10.18
C LEU A 95 1.65 -8.02 -9.02
N VAL A 96 2.25 -8.43 -7.91
CA VAL A 96 1.56 -8.82 -6.68
C VAL A 96 1.73 -7.72 -5.64
N PHE A 97 0.66 -7.01 -5.32
CA PHE A 97 0.69 -5.84 -4.43
C PHE A 97 0.28 -6.19 -3.00
N TRP A 98 1.18 -5.95 -2.06
CA TRP A 98 1.05 -6.23 -0.63
C TRP A 98 1.07 -4.94 0.20
N HIS A 99 -0.10 -4.58 0.74
CA HIS A 99 -0.28 -3.39 1.59
C HIS A 99 0.50 -3.45 2.92
N GLY A 100 0.57 -2.30 3.62
CA GLY A 100 1.18 -2.17 4.94
C GLY A 100 0.26 -2.42 6.14
N TYR A 101 0.72 -2.01 7.33
CA TYR A 101 -0.04 -2.12 8.58
C TYR A 101 -1.31 -1.25 8.55
N GLY A 102 -2.39 -1.74 9.15
CA GLY A 102 -3.67 -1.01 9.24
C GLY A 102 -4.34 -0.73 7.89
N GLN A 103 -3.86 -1.33 6.81
CA GLN A 103 -4.35 -1.14 5.45
C GLN A 103 -4.79 -2.48 4.84
N TYR A 104 -5.33 -2.45 3.63
CA TYR A 104 -5.73 -3.61 2.82
C TYR A 104 -5.59 -3.29 1.32
N SER A 105 -6.13 -4.09 0.41
CA SER A 105 -6.02 -3.91 -1.06
C SER A 105 -6.28 -2.47 -1.54
N LYS A 106 -7.18 -1.74 -0.86
CA LYS A 106 -7.54 -0.34 -1.14
C LYS A 106 -6.35 0.63 -1.20
N THR A 107 -5.21 0.28 -0.59
CA THR A 107 -3.92 0.97 -0.76
C THR A 107 -3.55 1.19 -2.23
N TRP A 108 -3.87 0.24 -3.11
CA TRP A 108 -3.44 0.22 -4.52
C TRP A 108 -4.56 0.52 -5.51
N GLU A 109 -5.80 0.57 -5.03
CA GLU A 109 -7.01 0.86 -5.83
C GLU A 109 -7.15 2.39 -6.05
N THR A 110 -8.34 2.89 -6.35
CA THR A 110 -8.63 4.33 -6.50
C THR A 110 -8.04 5.17 -5.36
N THR A 111 -7.41 6.31 -5.65
CA THR A 111 -6.82 7.20 -4.63
C THR A 111 -7.90 7.84 -3.74
N PRO A 112 -7.56 8.41 -2.57
CA PRO A 112 -8.55 9.04 -1.69
C PRO A 112 -9.35 10.18 -2.34
N ASP A 113 -8.78 10.86 -3.33
CA ASP A 113 -9.44 11.91 -4.13
C ASP A 113 -10.09 11.40 -5.43
N GLY A 114 -10.14 10.09 -5.65
CA GLY A 114 -10.88 9.49 -6.77
C GLY A 114 -10.09 9.29 -8.07
N ARG A 115 -8.78 9.57 -8.10
CA ARG A 115 -7.91 9.26 -9.25
C ARG A 115 -7.62 7.77 -9.32
N GLU A 116 -7.06 7.35 -10.45
CA GLU A 116 -6.57 5.97 -10.59
C GLU A 116 -5.37 5.74 -9.67
N GLY A 117 -5.38 4.62 -8.94
CA GLY A 117 -4.19 4.09 -8.28
C GLY A 117 -3.50 3.01 -9.12
N PHE A 118 -2.51 2.38 -8.51
CA PHE A 118 -1.59 1.46 -9.16
C PHE A 118 -2.29 0.25 -9.80
N GLN A 119 -3.41 -0.22 -9.24
CA GLN A 119 -4.24 -1.24 -9.87
C GLN A 119 -4.56 -0.90 -11.32
N ASN A 120 -5.18 0.26 -11.55
CA ASN A 120 -5.61 0.66 -12.89
C ASN A 120 -4.42 1.10 -13.75
N ILE A 121 -3.46 1.82 -13.15
CA ILE A 121 -2.28 2.34 -13.87
C ILE A 121 -1.47 1.17 -14.47
N PHE A 122 -1.21 0.11 -13.70
CA PHE A 122 -0.43 -1.03 -14.18
C PHE A 122 -1.22 -1.97 -15.11
N LEU A 123 -2.54 -2.08 -14.96
CA LEU A 123 -3.40 -2.73 -15.97
C LEU A 123 -3.32 -2.01 -17.33
N ARG A 124 -3.29 -0.67 -17.33
CA ARG A 124 -3.09 0.13 -18.55
C ARG A 124 -1.71 -0.10 -19.17
N LYS A 125 -0.69 -0.28 -18.33
CA LYS A 125 0.69 -0.67 -18.73
C LYS A 125 0.84 -2.16 -19.09
N LYS A 126 -0.27 -2.91 -19.14
CA LYS A 126 -0.36 -4.32 -19.59
C LYS A 126 0.21 -5.35 -18.62
N TYR A 127 0.37 -5.02 -17.35
CA TYR A 127 0.70 -6.03 -16.35
C TYR A 127 -0.56 -6.74 -15.86
N PRO A 128 -0.54 -8.07 -15.69
CA PRO A 128 -1.48 -8.71 -14.76
C PRO A 128 -1.26 -8.15 -13.36
N VAL A 129 -2.35 -7.87 -12.65
CA VAL A 129 -2.31 -7.26 -11.31
C VAL A 129 -3.03 -8.17 -10.33
N TYR A 130 -2.37 -8.48 -9.21
CA TYR A 130 -2.91 -9.24 -8.08
C TYR A 130 -2.84 -8.35 -6.84
N LEU A 131 -4.00 -7.96 -6.30
CA LEU A 131 -4.09 -7.24 -5.03
C LEU A 131 -4.42 -8.24 -3.93
N ILE A 132 -3.65 -8.17 -2.84
CA ILE A 132 -3.82 -9.10 -1.72
C ILE A 132 -4.37 -8.36 -0.51
N ASP A 133 -5.25 -9.02 0.24
CA ASP A 133 -5.46 -8.75 1.66
C ASP A 133 -4.71 -9.85 2.42
N GLN A 134 -3.72 -9.48 3.21
CA GLN A 134 -2.93 -10.46 3.98
C GLN A 134 -3.81 -11.16 5.04
N PRO A 135 -3.38 -12.33 5.56
CA PRO A 135 -4.10 -13.00 6.64
C PRO A 135 -4.50 -12.07 7.78
N ARG A 136 -5.74 -12.27 8.27
CA ARG A 136 -6.33 -11.54 9.39
C ARG A 136 -6.62 -10.06 9.10
N ARG A 137 -6.66 -9.64 7.82
CA ARG A 137 -6.94 -8.26 7.39
C ARG A 137 -8.03 -8.21 6.30
N GLY A 138 -8.88 -7.18 6.30
CA GLY A 138 -9.81 -6.92 5.19
C GLY A 138 -10.69 -8.13 4.85
N ARG A 139 -10.69 -8.57 3.59
CA ARG A 139 -11.46 -9.75 3.13
C ARG A 139 -10.87 -11.09 3.60
N ALA A 140 -9.65 -11.08 4.15
CA ALA A 140 -8.95 -12.21 4.76
C ALA A 140 -9.11 -12.26 6.29
N ALA A 141 -10.20 -11.71 6.83
CA ALA A 141 -10.45 -11.53 8.26
C ALA A 141 -10.74 -12.81 9.07
N ARG A 142 -10.82 -13.98 8.44
CA ARG A 142 -11.16 -15.23 9.15
C ARG A 142 -9.91 -15.79 9.83
N SER A 143 -9.63 -15.33 11.04
CA SER A 143 -8.50 -15.78 11.86
C SER A 143 -8.76 -17.16 12.49
N THR A 144 -7.72 -17.99 12.65
CA THR A 144 -7.81 -19.22 13.47
C THR A 144 -7.40 -19.02 14.93
N VAL A 145 -7.03 -17.80 15.30
CA VAL A 145 -6.73 -17.40 16.68
C VAL A 145 -7.62 -16.21 17.07
N PRO A 146 -7.99 -16.07 18.36
CA PRO A 146 -8.77 -14.92 18.80
C PRO A 146 -8.01 -13.60 18.60
N GLY A 147 -8.76 -12.52 18.35
CA GLY A 147 -8.25 -11.16 18.22
C GLY A 147 -9.13 -10.16 18.95
N VAL A 148 -8.58 -8.97 19.21
CA VAL A 148 -9.29 -7.84 19.81
C VAL A 148 -9.28 -6.68 18.83
N ILE A 149 -10.46 -6.24 18.41
CA ILE A 149 -10.61 -5.07 17.53
C ILE A 149 -10.86 -3.84 18.41
N SER A 150 -9.90 -2.90 18.38
CA SER A 150 -9.99 -1.64 19.12
C SER A 150 -10.68 -0.56 18.31
N ALA A 151 -11.64 0.16 18.90
CA ALA A 151 -12.30 1.33 18.31
C ALA A 151 -11.85 2.62 19.02
N LYS A 152 -10.55 2.93 18.93
CA LYS A 152 -9.95 4.13 19.53
C LYS A 152 -9.70 5.19 18.45
N PRO A 153 -9.99 6.48 18.72
CA PRO A 153 -9.57 7.56 17.83
C PRO A 153 -8.04 7.65 17.74
N ASP A 154 -7.48 7.53 16.54
CA ASP A 154 -6.04 7.59 16.28
C ASP A 154 -5.66 8.29 14.95
N ASP A 155 -6.62 8.92 14.25
CA ASP A 155 -6.40 9.57 12.96
C ASP A 155 -5.21 10.56 12.95
N GLN A 156 -5.06 11.39 13.99
CA GLN A 156 -3.95 12.37 14.07
C GLN A 156 -2.58 11.71 14.25
N LEU A 157 -2.52 10.54 14.89
CA LEU A 157 -1.29 9.74 14.98
C LEU A 157 -0.89 9.32 13.56
N TRP A 158 -1.83 8.74 12.81
CA TRP A 158 -1.60 8.27 11.44
C TRP A 158 -1.30 9.42 10.47
N PHE A 159 -1.94 10.57 10.63
CA PHE A 159 -1.65 11.78 9.84
C PHE A 159 -0.17 12.16 9.91
N GLY A 160 0.40 12.18 11.12
CA GLY A 160 1.81 12.47 11.35
C GLY A 160 2.74 11.34 10.90
N ILE A 161 2.41 10.08 11.24
CA ILE A 161 3.17 8.90 10.82
C ILE A 161 3.25 8.82 9.29
N PHE A 162 2.18 9.12 8.57
CA PHE A 162 2.16 9.06 7.11
C PHE A 162 2.73 10.31 6.42
N ARG A 163 3.25 11.25 7.22
CA ARG A 163 3.92 12.48 6.78
C ARG A 163 3.05 13.34 5.87
N LEU A 164 1.75 13.43 6.20
CA LEU A 164 0.84 14.38 5.54
C LEU A 164 1.09 15.81 5.99
N GLY A 165 1.56 15.97 7.24
CA GLY A 165 1.81 17.26 7.86
C GLY A 165 2.10 17.13 9.35
N THR A 166 2.02 18.24 10.07
CA THR A 166 2.20 18.29 11.53
C THR A 166 0.88 18.61 12.22
N SER A 167 0.55 17.85 13.26
CA SER A 167 -0.72 17.95 13.98
C SER A 167 -1.94 17.72 13.08
N SER A 168 -2.54 18.77 12.54
CA SER A 168 -3.67 18.68 11.59
C SER A 168 -3.48 19.61 10.39
N GLU A 169 -2.28 20.17 10.23
CA GLU A 169 -1.93 21.05 9.12
C GLU A 169 -1.03 20.31 8.14
N PHE A 170 -1.45 20.25 6.88
CA PHE A 170 -0.67 19.65 5.80
C PHE A 170 0.66 20.39 5.58
N TYR A 171 1.72 19.66 5.20
CA TYR A 171 2.91 20.34 4.73
C TYR A 171 2.60 21.20 3.49
N PRO A 172 3.25 22.38 3.33
CA PRO A 172 2.93 23.29 2.24
C PRO A 172 2.99 22.63 0.84
N ASN A 173 4.01 21.81 0.58
CA ASN A 173 4.28 21.15 -0.69
C ASN A 173 3.93 19.65 -0.70
N VAL A 174 3.13 19.15 0.24
CA VAL A 174 2.74 17.73 0.25
C VAL A 174 1.97 17.36 -1.02
N GLN A 175 2.28 16.19 -1.58
CA GLN A 175 1.59 15.61 -2.75
C GLN A 175 0.30 14.90 -2.34
N PHE A 176 -0.41 15.42 -1.34
CA PHE A 176 -1.70 14.88 -0.90
C PHE A 176 -2.83 15.87 -1.21
N PRO A 177 -3.99 15.40 -1.71
CA PRO A 177 -5.16 16.25 -1.95
C PRO A 177 -5.65 16.89 -0.63
N LYS A 178 -5.59 18.22 -0.53
CA LYS A 178 -5.98 18.97 0.67
C LYS A 178 -7.49 19.15 0.84
N ASP A 179 -8.31 18.57 -0.04
CA ASP A 179 -9.77 18.53 0.12
C ASP A 179 -10.11 17.67 1.36
N PRO A 180 -10.87 18.20 2.34
CA PRO A 180 -11.30 17.42 3.50
C PRO A 180 -11.98 16.09 3.16
N LYS A 181 -12.65 15.97 2.00
CA LYS A 181 -13.24 14.71 1.55
C LYS A 181 -12.20 13.65 1.22
N ALA A 182 -11.05 14.04 0.68
CA ALA A 182 -9.97 13.10 0.40
C ALA A 182 -9.35 12.58 1.71
N LEU A 183 -9.22 13.45 2.72
CA LEU A 183 -8.77 13.04 4.05
C LEU A 183 -9.78 12.10 4.74
N ASP A 184 -11.08 12.37 4.62
CA ASP A 184 -12.14 11.46 5.09
C ASP A 184 -12.02 10.08 4.43
N GLN A 185 -11.85 10.01 3.10
CA GLN A 185 -11.67 8.73 2.41
C GLN A 185 -10.37 8.03 2.79
N PHE A 186 -9.30 8.78 3.04
CA PHE A 186 -8.02 8.22 3.45
C PHE A 186 -8.11 7.55 4.83
N PHE A 187 -8.78 8.15 5.82
CA PHE A 187 -8.98 7.48 7.10
C PHE A 187 -9.96 6.30 7.01
N ARG A 188 -10.99 6.38 6.16
CA ARG A 188 -11.91 5.25 5.91
C ARG A 188 -11.27 4.03 5.26
N GLN A 189 -10.08 4.16 4.67
CA GLN A 189 -9.36 3.04 4.09
C GLN A 189 -8.52 2.26 5.12
N ILE A 190 -8.41 2.76 6.35
CA ILE A 190 -7.77 2.05 7.45
C ILE A 190 -8.69 0.90 7.91
N THR A 191 -8.13 -0.28 8.13
CA THR A 191 -8.87 -1.46 8.61
C THR A 191 -8.11 -2.18 9.72
N PRO A 192 -8.79 -2.72 10.75
CA PRO A 192 -8.11 -3.36 11.87
C PRO A 192 -7.56 -4.75 11.49
N ASP A 193 -6.64 -5.24 12.32
CA ASP A 193 -6.31 -6.66 12.38
C ASP A 193 -7.39 -7.42 13.16
N THR A 194 -7.77 -8.59 12.65
CA THR A 194 -8.77 -9.48 13.26
C THR A 194 -8.15 -10.59 14.13
N GLY A 195 -6.83 -10.57 14.26
CA GLY A 195 -6.01 -11.42 15.13
C GLY A 195 -4.61 -10.81 15.27
N PRO A 196 -3.74 -11.36 16.12
CA PRO A 196 -2.36 -10.88 16.24
C PRO A 196 -1.64 -10.94 14.89
N ILE A 197 -0.69 -10.03 14.67
CA ILE A 197 0.21 -10.11 13.52
C ILE A 197 1.18 -11.27 13.74
N ASP A 198 1.31 -12.10 12.70
CA ASP A 198 2.21 -13.24 12.66
C ASP A 198 2.89 -13.27 11.29
N PHE A 199 4.21 -13.07 11.27
CA PHE A 199 4.96 -13.00 10.02
C PHE A 199 5.04 -14.36 9.33
N GLU A 200 5.04 -15.45 10.07
CA GLU A 200 5.08 -16.78 9.47
C GLU A 200 3.79 -17.04 8.70
N VAL A 201 2.65 -16.82 9.36
CA VAL A 201 1.32 -16.95 8.73
C VAL A 201 1.21 -16.09 7.46
N ASN A 202 1.66 -14.84 7.53
CA ASN A 202 1.61 -13.92 6.40
C ASN A 202 2.53 -14.36 5.26
N THR A 203 3.81 -14.65 5.55
CA THR A 203 4.81 -15.02 4.54
C THR A 203 4.49 -16.36 3.88
N GLU A 204 3.95 -17.33 4.62
CA GLU A 204 3.50 -18.61 4.06
C GLU A 204 2.30 -18.44 3.11
N ALA A 205 1.33 -17.59 3.47
CA ALA A 205 0.20 -17.32 2.57
C ALA A 205 0.64 -16.66 1.27
N ILE A 206 1.63 -15.74 1.33
CA ILE A 206 2.14 -15.07 0.12
C ILE A 206 3.08 -15.99 -0.66
N SER A 207 3.87 -16.84 0.00
CA SER A 207 4.62 -17.91 -0.67
C SER A 207 3.68 -18.84 -1.44
N ALA A 208 2.59 -19.30 -0.81
CA ALA A 208 1.58 -20.14 -1.46
C ALA A 208 0.90 -19.45 -2.65
N LEU A 209 0.77 -18.12 -2.63
CA LEU A 209 0.32 -17.35 -3.80
C LEU A 209 1.30 -17.50 -4.97
N PHE A 210 2.58 -17.28 -4.72
CA PHE A 210 3.64 -17.41 -5.73
C PHE A 210 3.81 -18.86 -6.22
N ASP A 211 3.57 -19.87 -5.39
CA ASP A 211 3.49 -21.27 -5.84
C ASP A 211 2.32 -21.51 -6.80
N LYS A 212 1.19 -20.84 -6.56
CA LYS A 212 -0.02 -20.98 -7.37
C LYS A 212 0.08 -20.26 -8.72
N ILE A 213 0.62 -19.03 -8.74
CA ILE A 213 0.65 -18.19 -9.94
C ILE A 213 1.95 -18.31 -10.74
N GLY A 214 2.99 -18.91 -10.14
CA GLY A 214 4.32 -18.98 -10.71
C GLY A 214 5.08 -17.67 -10.61
N ASP A 215 6.00 -17.46 -11.55
CA ASP A 215 6.94 -16.35 -11.54
C ASP A 215 6.24 -14.98 -11.55
N GLY A 216 6.66 -14.05 -10.68
CA GLY A 216 6.09 -12.70 -10.62
C GLY A 216 6.93 -11.69 -9.83
N ILE A 217 6.45 -10.46 -9.76
CA ILE A 217 7.10 -9.36 -9.02
C ILE A 217 6.29 -9.03 -7.78
N LEU A 218 6.97 -9.00 -6.62
CA LEU A 218 6.35 -8.61 -5.38
C LEU A 218 6.48 -7.09 -5.18
N VAL A 219 5.36 -6.42 -4.92
CA VAL A 219 5.31 -4.98 -4.64
C VAL A 219 4.82 -4.79 -3.22
N THR A 220 5.67 -4.26 -2.34
CA THR A 220 5.39 -4.12 -0.90
C THR A 220 5.28 -2.67 -0.46
N HIS A 221 4.64 -2.44 0.67
CA HIS A 221 4.54 -1.14 1.32
C HIS A 221 4.74 -1.26 2.83
N SER A 222 5.59 -0.41 3.39
CA SER A 222 5.67 -0.22 4.85
C SER A 222 5.99 -1.52 5.58
N HIS A 223 5.07 -1.95 6.45
CA HIS A 223 5.16 -3.18 7.24
C HIS A 223 5.33 -4.46 6.41
N SER A 224 4.81 -4.53 5.18
CA SER A 224 5.00 -5.71 4.33
C SER A 224 6.38 -5.75 3.67
N GLY A 225 7.15 -4.66 3.69
CA GLY A 225 8.52 -4.64 3.13
C GLY A 225 9.40 -5.70 3.79
N GLY A 226 9.50 -5.66 5.11
CA GLY A 226 10.21 -6.64 5.92
C GLY A 226 9.80 -8.10 5.67
N GLN A 227 8.49 -8.32 5.56
CA GLN A 227 7.90 -9.63 5.29
C GLN A 227 8.13 -10.07 3.83
N GLY A 228 8.24 -9.13 2.90
CA GLY A 228 8.60 -9.40 1.51
C GLY A 228 9.98 -10.01 1.38
N TRP A 229 10.98 -9.51 2.13
CA TRP A 229 12.32 -10.10 2.17
C TRP A 229 12.26 -11.54 2.65
N LEU A 230 11.56 -11.79 3.77
CA LEU A 230 11.37 -13.13 4.34
C LEU A 230 10.67 -14.08 3.37
N THR A 231 9.66 -13.60 2.64
CA THR A 231 8.96 -14.41 1.64
C THR A 231 9.89 -14.78 0.48
N ALA A 232 10.74 -13.86 0.04
CA ALA A 232 11.73 -14.12 -1.02
C ALA A 232 12.83 -15.10 -0.60
N LEU A 233 13.11 -15.23 0.70
CA LEU A 233 13.97 -16.31 1.19
C LEU A 233 13.32 -17.68 0.96
N LYS A 234 11.99 -17.77 1.05
CA LYS A 234 11.25 -19.03 0.99
C LYS A 234 10.80 -19.41 -0.42
N ASN A 235 10.58 -18.44 -1.31
CA ASN A 235 9.95 -18.67 -2.60
C ASN A 235 10.77 -18.15 -3.79
N SER A 236 11.22 -19.06 -4.66
CA SER A 236 12.03 -18.75 -5.84
C SER A 236 11.23 -18.18 -7.03
N ASN A 237 9.90 -18.14 -6.97
CA ASN A 237 9.07 -17.58 -8.04
C ASN A 237 9.01 -16.05 -7.97
N ILE A 238 9.45 -15.43 -6.88
CA ILE A 238 9.65 -13.98 -6.81
C ILE A 238 10.87 -13.61 -7.67
N LYS A 239 10.67 -12.84 -8.74
CA LYS A 239 11.74 -12.45 -9.69
C LYS A 239 12.25 -11.03 -9.50
N GLY A 240 11.62 -10.26 -8.63
CA GLY A 240 12.03 -8.92 -8.26
C GLY A 240 11.12 -8.36 -7.19
N ILE A 241 11.62 -7.37 -6.45
CA ILE A 241 10.86 -6.70 -5.39
C ILE A 241 10.89 -5.19 -5.60
N VAL A 242 9.72 -4.57 -5.53
CA VAL A 242 9.54 -3.12 -5.46
C VAL A 242 8.96 -2.79 -4.09
N SER A 243 9.70 -2.09 -3.23
CA SER A 243 9.23 -1.74 -1.90
C SER A 243 9.10 -0.24 -1.70
N TYR A 244 7.91 0.20 -1.30
CA TYR A 244 7.66 1.57 -0.89
C TYR A 244 7.79 1.70 0.63
N GLU A 245 8.78 2.46 1.08
CA GLU A 245 9.02 2.83 2.48
C GLU A 245 9.03 1.65 3.48
N PRO A 246 9.83 0.60 3.28
CA PRO A 246 9.90 -0.54 4.19
C PRO A 246 10.31 -0.09 5.61
N GLY A 247 9.47 -0.36 6.62
CA GLY A 247 9.68 0.20 7.97
C GLY A 247 10.50 -0.66 8.95
N SER A 248 10.73 -1.94 8.64
CA SER A 248 11.28 -2.90 9.61
C SER A 248 11.79 -4.20 8.97
N ASN A 249 12.39 -5.06 9.81
CA ASN A 249 12.82 -6.43 9.49
C ASN A 249 13.82 -6.52 8.33
N PHE A 250 14.76 -5.58 8.25
CA PHE A 250 15.88 -5.66 7.33
C PHE A 250 16.78 -6.85 7.70
N LEU A 251 16.99 -7.77 6.76
CA LEU A 251 17.71 -9.02 7.00
C LEU A 251 19.21 -8.82 6.78
N PHE A 252 20.05 -9.20 7.74
CA PHE A 252 21.50 -9.18 7.61
C PHE A 252 22.07 -10.58 7.86
N PRO A 253 23.20 -10.95 7.23
CA PRO A 253 23.80 -12.24 7.49
C PRO A 253 24.37 -12.29 8.90
N GLU A 254 24.42 -13.50 9.46
CA GLU A 254 25.00 -13.77 10.77
C GLU A 254 26.34 -13.07 11.00
N GLY A 255 26.48 -12.43 12.16
CA GLY A 255 27.68 -11.69 12.55
C GLY A 255 27.88 -10.34 11.85
N ASN A 256 26.96 -9.90 11.00
CA ASN A 256 27.03 -8.62 10.28
C ASN A 256 25.79 -7.73 10.49
N VAL A 257 25.05 -7.96 11.57
CA VAL A 257 23.91 -7.11 11.94
C VAL A 257 24.43 -5.75 12.44
N PRO A 258 23.99 -4.61 11.88
CA PRO A 258 24.42 -3.29 12.34
C PRO A 258 23.83 -2.97 13.72
N ASP A 259 24.44 -1.99 14.40
CA ASP A 259 23.92 -1.49 15.67
C ASP A 259 22.46 -1.01 15.52
N PRO A 260 21.60 -1.25 16.53
CA PRO A 260 20.23 -0.75 16.52
C PRO A 260 20.17 0.78 16.41
N ILE A 261 19.21 1.29 15.64
CA ILE A 261 19.02 2.74 15.46
C ILE A 261 17.89 3.21 16.38
N SER A 262 18.25 4.01 17.39
CA SER A 262 17.29 4.65 18.29
C SER A 262 16.53 5.78 17.57
N TYR A 263 15.25 5.94 17.92
CA TYR A 263 14.37 7.01 17.47
C TYR A 263 13.36 7.36 18.56
N VAL A 264 12.66 8.49 18.45
CA VAL A 264 11.67 8.89 19.47
C VAL A 264 10.53 7.88 19.52
N GLY A 265 10.39 7.20 20.67
CA GLY A 265 9.36 6.19 20.89
C GLY A 265 9.78 4.76 20.55
N GLY A 266 11.03 4.50 20.15
CA GLY A 266 11.46 3.13 19.88
C GLY A 266 12.91 2.94 19.45
N THR A 267 13.19 1.73 18.95
CA THR A 267 14.50 1.36 18.41
C THR A 267 14.29 0.40 17.27
N LEU A 268 14.85 0.73 16.11
CA LEU A 268 14.79 -0.11 14.92
C LEU A 268 15.94 -1.09 14.95
N ARG A 269 15.62 -2.39 14.87
CA ARG A 269 16.57 -3.50 14.82
C ARG A 269 16.46 -4.22 13.49
N ALA A 270 17.61 -4.59 12.94
CA ALA A 270 17.67 -5.54 11.84
C ALA A 270 17.50 -6.97 12.39
N LEU A 271 17.19 -7.90 11.50
CA LEU A 271 17.09 -9.32 11.82
C LEU A 271 18.30 -10.06 11.28
N GLU A 272 18.84 -10.95 12.09
CA GLU A 272 19.90 -11.86 11.67
C GLU A 272 19.29 -13.07 10.95
N VAL A 273 19.92 -13.50 9.85
CA VAL A 273 19.58 -14.74 9.14
C VAL A 273 20.85 -15.50 8.77
N PRO A 274 20.77 -16.84 8.56
CA PRO A 274 21.89 -17.61 8.05
C PRO A 274 22.44 -17.02 6.74
N GLN A 275 23.76 -17.08 6.56
CA GLN A 275 24.44 -16.55 5.37
C GLN A 275 23.84 -17.10 4.07
N GLU A 276 23.49 -18.39 4.03
CA GLU A 276 22.90 -19.02 2.84
C GLU A 276 21.53 -18.43 2.46
N ASP A 277 20.73 -18.07 3.46
CA ASP A 277 19.44 -17.45 3.26
C ASP A 277 19.62 -16.01 2.82
N PHE A 278 20.49 -15.24 3.47
CA PHE A 278 20.82 -13.88 3.06
C PHE A 278 21.24 -13.81 1.58
N LEU A 279 22.05 -14.78 1.12
CA LEU A 279 22.51 -14.84 -0.28
C LEU A 279 21.36 -15.04 -1.29
N ARG A 280 20.18 -15.50 -0.89
CA ARG A 280 19.01 -15.56 -1.79
C ARG A 280 18.55 -14.18 -2.24
N LEU A 281 18.68 -13.16 -1.38
CA LEU A 281 18.37 -11.77 -1.73
C LEU A 281 19.27 -11.23 -2.85
N THR A 282 20.47 -11.78 -3.00
CA THR A 282 21.41 -11.38 -4.08
C THR A 282 20.98 -11.87 -5.47
N LYS A 283 19.99 -12.77 -5.54
CA LYS A 283 19.58 -13.43 -6.79
C LYS A 283 18.43 -12.74 -7.49
N ILE A 284 17.84 -11.72 -6.87
CA ILE A 284 16.72 -10.96 -7.42
C ILE A 284 17.04 -9.47 -7.37
N PRO A 285 16.69 -8.70 -8.41
CA PRO A 285 16.78 -7.25 -8.37
C PRO A 285 15.73 -6.68 -7.40
N ILE A 286 16.13 -5.69 -6.61
CA ILE A 286 15.28 -5.02 -5.62
C ILE A 286 15.37 -3.50 -5.80
N ILE A 287 14.24 -2.83 -5.74
CA ILE A 287 14.20 -1.36 -5.65
C ILE A 287 13.38 -0.90 -4.44
N ILE A 288 13.90 0.10 -3.74
CA ILE A 288 13.28 0.73 -2.58
C ILE A 288 13.03 2.20 -2.89
N TYR A 289 11.83 2.69 -2.60
CA TYR A 289 11.49 4.11 -2.69
C TYR A 289 11.17 4.69 -1.32
N TYR A 290 11.72 5.86 -1.03
CA TYR A 290 11.34 6.71 0.10
C TYR A 290 10.96 8.10 -0.40
N GLY A 291 9.86 8.63 0.12
CA GLY A 291 9.31 9.95 -0.16
C GLY A 291 10.04 11.09 0.55
N ASP A 292 9.33 12.20 0.74
CA ASP A 292 9.86 13.43 1.31
C ASP A 292 9.52 13.55 2.81
N PHE A 293 9.94 14.66 3.42
CA PHE A 293 9.72 15.00 4.83
C PHE A 293 10.36 14.03 5.83
N ILE A 294 11.37 13.28 5.39
CA ILE A 294 12.21 12.45 6.24
C ILE A 294 13.42 13.31 6.66
N PRO A 295 13.62 13.56 7.96
CA PRO A 295 14.70 14.41 8.41
C PRO A 295 16.05 13.70 8.22
N THR A 296 17.11 14.45 7.95
CA THR A 296 18.47 13.90 7.81
C THR A 296 19.16 13.71 9.17
N GLU A 297 18.71 14.46 10.18
CA GLU A 297 19.22 14.44 11.55
C GLU A 297 18.10 14.09 12.53
N PRO A 298 18.42 13.61 13.75
CA PRO A 298 17.41 13.31 14.75
C PRO A 298 16.48 14.49 15.08
N VAL A 299 15.17 14.23 15.16
CA VAL A 299 14.15 15.23 15.54
C VAL A 299 13.25 14.73 16.66
N GLU A 300 12.59 15.65 17.36
CA GLU A 300 11.65 15.30 18.45
C GLU A 300 10.32 14.73 17.96
N ASN A 301 9.92 15.00 16.71
CA ASN A 301 8.66 14.50 16.15
C ASN A 301 8.76 12.98 15.89
N PRO A 302 8.02 12.13 16.64
CA PRO A 302 8.15 10.68 16.52
C PRO A 302 7.73 10.14 15.14
N GLY A 303 6.73 10.76 14.52
CA GLY A 303 6.24 10.36 13.20
C GLY A 303 7.28 10.55 12.10
N GLN A 304 8.11 11.61 12.20
CA GLN A 304 9.24 11.86 11.29
C GLN A 304 10.47 11.01 11.67
N GLU A 305 10.78 10.93 12.96
CA GLU A 305 12.02 10.36 13.47
C GLU A 305 12.12 8.85 13.24
N GLN A 306 11.00 8.13 13.30
CA GLN A 306 10.96 6.72 12.91
C GLN A 306 11.36 6.48 11.44
N TRP A 307 11.01 7.40 10.52
CA TRP A 307 11.32 7.26 9.10
C TRP A 307 12.77 7.62 8.79
N ARG A 308 13.40 8.50 9.58
CA ARG A 308 14.85 8.68 9.53
C ARG A 308 15.54 7.36 9.87
N ALA A 309 15.15 6.72 10.96
CA ALA A 309 15.72 5.43 11.36
C ALA A 309 15.50 4.34 10.28
N ALA A 310 14.29 4.25 9.71
CA ALA A 310 13.98 3.31 8.64
C ALA A 310 14.81 3.56 7.36
N LEU A 311 14.91 4.81 6.89
CA LEU A 311 15.72 5.17 5.74
C LEU A 311 17.22 4.91 5.99
N SER A 312 17.72 5.24 7.19
CA SER A 312 19.11 4.94 7.58
C SER A 312 19.39 3.44 7.56
N MET A 313 18.52 2.62 8.15
CA MET A 313 18.68 1.16 8.13
C MET A 313 18.55 0.59 6.71
N ALA A 314 17.63 1.11 5.89
CA ALA A 314 17.47 0.67 4.51
C ALA A 314 18.72 0.95 3.66
N LYS A 315 19.43 2.07 3.91
CA LYS A 315 20.73 2.36 3.27
C LYS A 315 21.79 1.33 3.68
N LEU A 316 21.91 1.02 4.97
CA LEU A 316 22.83 -0.03 5.46
C LEU A 316 22.50 -1.40 4.85
N TRP A 317 21.21 -1.73 4.78
CA TRP A 317 20.74 -3.00 4.25
C TRP A 317 21.03 -3.15 2.75
N ARG A 318 20.71 -2.12 1.96
CA ARG A 318 21.09 -2.05 0.54
C ARG A 318 22.58 -2.31 0.37
N ASP A 319 23.41 -1.62 1.16
CA ASP A 319 24.86 -1.74 1.05
C ASP A 319 25.35 -3.14 1.39
N ALA A 320 24.79 -3.77 2.43
CA ALA A 320 25.10 -5.16 2.79
C ALA A 320 24.73 -6.16 1.68
N VAL A 321 23.53 -6.04 1.09
CA VAL A 321 23.11 -6.93 0.00
C VAL A 321 23.99 -6.73 -1.24
N ASN A 322 24.30 -5.49 -1.60
CA ASN A 322 25.15 -5.17 -2.75
C ASN A 322 26.60 -5.61 -2.54
N GLN A 323 27.15 -5.47 -1.34
CA GLN A 323 28.49 -5.99 -1.00
C GLN A 323 28.57 -7.51 -1.11
N ALA A 324 27.46 -8.22 -0.85
CA ALA A 324 27.35 -9.66 -1.07
C ALA A 324 27.08 -10.05 -2.55
N GLY A 325 27.06 -9.08 -3.47
CA GLY A 325 26.87 -9.31 -4.90
C GLY A 325 25.42 -9.25 -5.39
N GLY A 326 24.52 -8.66 -4.60
CA GLY A 326 23.13 -8.39 -5.02
C GLY A 326 22.94 -7.11 -5.84
N ASP A 327 21.69 -6.84 -6.19
CA ASP A 327 21.27 -5.70 -7.02
C ASP A 327 20.11 -4.95 -6.34
N VAL A 328 20.44 -4.13 -5.36
CA VAL A 328 19.50 -3.27 -4.62
C VAL A 328 19.72 -1.82 -4.99
N THR A 329 18.67 -1.18 -5.51
CA THR A 329 18.59 0.26 -5.73
C THR A 329 17.73 0.90 -4.65
N LEU A 330 18.19 1.99 -4.03
CA LEU A 330 17.37 2.79 -3.11
C LEU A 330 17.28 4.21 -3.66
N ILE A 331 16.05 4.69 -3.86
CA ILE A 331 15.74 6.03 -4.33
C ILE A 331 15.02 6.78 -3.23
N HIS A 332 15.68 7.83 -2.72
CA HIS A 332 15.03 8.86 -1.92
C HIS A 332 14.54 9.94 -2.89
N LEU A 333 13.23 10.00 -3.12
CA LEU A 333 12.59 10.77 -4.19
C LEU A 333 13.07 12.25 -4.27
N PRO A 334 13.26 12.98 -3.15
CA PRO A 334 13.78 14.34 -3.20
C PRO A 334 15.17 14.48 -3.82
N GLU A 335 16.02 13.44 -3.71
CA GLU A 335 17.39 13.42 -4.27
C GLU A 335 17.37 13.37 -5.81
N ILE A 336 16.28 12.90 -6.42
CA ILE A 336 16.07 12.91 -7.88
C ILE A 336 15.13 14.03 -8.34
N GLY A 337 14.82 14.99 -7.47
CA GLY A 337 14.01 16.17 -7.79
C GLY A 337 12.50 15.99 -7.61
N ILE A 338 12.04 14.81 -7.19
CA ILE A 338 10.63 14.53 -6.93
C ILE A 338 10.31 14.83 -5.47
N LYS A 339 9.51 15.87 -5.23
CA LYS A 339 9.30 16.45 -3.89
C LYS A 339 7.87 16.36 -3.43
N GLY A 340 7.71 16.35 -2.11
CA GLY A 340 6.42 16.40 -1.42
C GLY A 340 5.73 15.05 -1.23
N ASN A 341 6.33 13.95 -1.67
CA ASN A 341 5.72 12.63 -1.50
C ASN A 341 5.58 12.22 -0.04
N THR A 342 4.44 11.61 0.27
CA THR A 342 4.07 11.10 1.59
C THR A 342 4.60 9.67 1.79
N HIS A 343 4.14 9.00 2.84
CA HIS A 343 4.33 7.57 3.01
C HIS A 343 3.61 6.71 1.95
N PHE A 344 2.70 7.28 1.15
CA PHE A 344 1.91 6.60 0.12
C PHE A 344 2.15 7.20 -1.28
N PRO A 345 3.40 7.17 -1.80
CA PRO A 345 3.76 7.81 -3.07
C PRO A 345 2.97 7.27 -4.28
N PHE A 346 2.48 6.04 -4.20
CA PHE A 346 1.61 5.41 -5.20
C PHE A 346 0.15 5.92 -5.22
N SER A 347 -0.26 6.71 -4.22
CA SER A 347 -1.59 7.34 -4.15
C SER A 347 -1.54 8.87 -4.11
N ASP A 348 -0.35 9.44 -3.94
CA ASP A 348 -0.09 10.88 -4.00
C ASP A 348 -0.51 11.51 -5.35
N LEU A 349 -0.58 12.84 -5.40
CA LEU A 349 -1.01 13.63 -6.56
C LEU A 349 -0.14 13.37 -7.80
N ASN A 350 1.15 13.08 -7.60
CA ASN A 350 2.10 12.70 -8.65
C ASN A 350 2.25 11.18 -8.83
N ASN A 351 1.28 10.34 -8.40
CA ASN A 351 1.43 8.89 -8.47
C ASN A 351 1.71 8.33 -9.87
N LEU A 352 1.30 9.00 -10.95
CA LEU A 352 1.66 8.61 -12.32
C LEU A 352 3.16 8.72 -12.59
N GLU A 353 3.85 9.72 -12.01
CA GLU A 353 5.30 9.86 -12.06
C GLU A 353 5.98 8.72 -11.30
N ILE A 354 5.48 8.38 -10.11
CA ILE A 354 5.98 7.27 -9.30
C ILE A 354 5.78 5.92 -10.02
N ALA A 355 4.64 5.75 -10.69
CA ALA A 355 4.38 4.56 -11.51
C ALA A 355 5.30 4.46 -12.72
N GLU A 356 5.79 5.59 -13.25
CA GLU A 356 6.77 5.60 -14.34
C GLU A 356 8.13 5.13 -13.85
N LEU A 357 8.61 5.62 -12.71
CA LEU A 357 9.88 5.16 -12.13
C LEU A 357 9.91 3.64 -11.95
N MET A 358 8.82 3.06 -11.43
CA MET A 358 8.69 1.63 -11.28
C MET A 358 8.65 0.91 -12.63
N ALA A 359 7.91 1.44 -13.62
CA ALA A 359 7.83 0.84 -14.95
C ALA A 359 9.17 0.87 -15.69
N GLU A 360 9.93 1.95 -15.57
CA GLU A 360 11.28 2.08 -16.13
C GLU A 360 12.25 1.08 -15.51
N TRP A 361 12.24 0.96 -14.17
CA TRP A 361 13.06 -0.02 -13.47
C TRP A 361 12.71 -1.46 -13.87
N LEU A 362 11.42 -1.80 -13.95
CA LEU A 362 10.98 -3.13 -14.40
C LEU A 362 11.51 -3.44 -15.81
N LYS A 363 11.45 -2.47 -16.72
CA LYS A 363 11.98 -2.62 -18.08
C LYS A 363 13.51 -2.76 -18.09
N GLU A 364 14.22 -1.94 -17.31
CA GLU A 364 15.69 -2.02 -17.18
C GLU A 364 16.14 -3.41 -16.72
N LYS A 365 15.45 -3.96 -15.72
CA LYS A 365 15.72 -5.29 -15.15
C LYS A 365 15.14 -6.44 -15.98
N ARG A 366 14.50 -6.15 -17.13
CA ARG A 366 13.85 -7.13 -18.03
C ARG A 366 12.75 -7.96 -17.35
N LEU A 367 11.96 -7.29 -16.51
CA LEU A 367 10.84 -7.83 -15.75
C LEU A 367 9.47 -7.47 -16.36
N ASP A 368 9.45 -6.90 -17.57
CA ASP A 368 8.25 -6.39 -18.26
C ASP A 368 7.79 -7.23 -19.47
#